data_AF-A0A838I8B6-F1
#
_entry.id   AF-A0A838I8B6-F1
#
_cell.length_a   1.000
_cell.length_b   1.000
_cell.length_c   1.000
_cell.angle_alpha   90.00
_cell.angle_beta   90.00
_cell.angle_gamma   90.00
#
_symmetry.space_group_name_H-M   'P 1'
#
loop_
_entity.id
_entity.type
_entity.pdbx_description
1 polymer ?
#
loop_
_entity_poly.entity_id
_entity_poly.type
_entity_poly.pdbx_seq_one_letter_code
_entity_poly.pdbx_strand_id
1 'polypeptide(L)' 'MPETNRRFLLRERPLKRIGPDTFELVEEDVPEAGDGEALVRTEYVSLDPTNRAWINDTPTYLPPVGIGEVMRA' A
#
# COMPACT_ATOMS: atom_id res chain seq x y z
N MET A 1 10.32 7.56 -16.89
CA MET A 1 9.67 6.83 -15.78
C MET A 1 10.74 6.04 -15.05
N PRO A 2 10.64 5.79 -13.73
CA PRO A 2 11.55 4.87 -13.06
C PRO A 2 11.48 3.48 -13.72
N GLU A 3 12.56 2.69 -13.61
CA GLU A 3 12.60 1.33 -14.16
C GLU A 3 11.85 0.33 -13.28
N THR A 4 11.65 0.65 -12.00
CA THR A 4 10.97 -0.21 -11.02
C THR A 4 9.83 0.52 -10.30
N ASN A 5 8.77 -0.24 -10.01
CA ASN A 5 7.68 0.14 -9.13
C ASN A 5 7.94 -0.39 -7.70
N ARG A 6 8.26 0.54 -6.79
CA ARG A 6 8.48 0.24 -5.38
C ARG A 6 7.15 0.26 -4.64
N ARG A 7 6.85 -0.78 -3.88
CA ARG A 7 5.57 -0.95 -3.18
C ARG A 7 5.80 -1.31 -1.72
N PHE A 8 5.02 -0.72 -0.83
CA PHE A 8 4.94 -1.14 0.57
C PHE A 8 3.77 -2.10 0.74
N LEU A 9 4.05 -3.38 0.96
CA LEU A 9 3.05 -4.39 1.25
C LEU A 9 2.79 -4.47 2.75
N LEU A 10 1.54 -4.70 3.15
CA LEU A 10 1.22 -4.99 4.55
C LEU A 10 1.72 -6.41 4.88
N ARG A 11 2.76 -6.51 5.71
CA ARG A 11 3.40 -7.79 6.07
C ARG A 11 2.76 -8.44 7.28
N GLU A 12 2.42 -7.66 8.30
CA GLU A 12 1.76 -8.14 9.51
C GLU A 12 0.83 -7.08 10.10
N ARG A 13 -0.18 -7.52 10.87
CA ARG A 13 -1.07 -6.59 11.58
C ARG A 13 -0.41 -6.14 12.89
N PRO A 14 -0.15 -4.84 13.07
CA PRO A 14 0.53 -4.34 14.26
C PRO A 14 -0.40 -4.40 15.48
N LEU A 15 -0.05 -5.21 16.49
CA LEU A 15 -0.82 -5.27 17.75
C LEU A 15 -0.74 -3.97 18.58
N LYS A 16 0.37 -3.25 18.46
CA LYS A 16 0.62 -1.97 19.14
C LYS A 16 0.98 -0.90 18.09
N ARG A 17 2.16 -0.29 18.22
CA ARG A 17 2.64 0.72 17.26
C ARG A 17 3.00 0.05 15.94
N ILE A 18 2.81 0.79 14.86
CA ILE A 18 3.39 0.45 13.55
C ILE A 18 4.91 0.46 13.71
N GLY A 19 5.56 -0.59 13.22
CA GLY A 19 7.01 -0.77 13.33
C GLY A 19 7.62 -1.19 11.99
N PRO A 20 8.95 -1.40 11.95
CA PRO A 20 9.67 -1.79 10.74
C PRO A 20 9.16 -3.07 10.09
N ASP A 21 8.63 -4.01 10.89
CA ASP A 21 8.13 -5.29 10.39
C ASP A 21 6.70 -5.22 9.84
N THR A 22 5.96 -4.12 10.10
CA THR A 22 4.56 -3.98 9.69
C THR A 22 4.41 -3.97 8.17
N PHE A 23 5.38 -3.40 7.46
CA PHE A 23 5.37 -3.33 6.01
C PHE A 23 6.63 -3.92 5.42
N GLU A 24 6.52 -4.43 4.20
CA GLU A 24 7.63 -4.91 3.39
C GLU A 24 7.77 -4.04 2.16
N LEU A 25 8.98 -3.52 1.90
CA LEU A 25 9.29 -2.84 0.65
C LEU A 25 9.66 -3.89 -0.40
N VAL A 26 8.88 -3.97 -1.46
CA VAL A 26 9.16 -4.83 -2.62
C VAL A 26 9.33 -3.97 -3.86
N GLU A 27 10.10 -4.48 -4.82
CA GLU A 27 10.28 -3.87 -6.13
C GLU A 27 9.71 -4.81 -7.20
N GLU A 28 8.98 -4.24 -8.15
CA GLU A 28 8.48 -4.96 -9.33
C GLU A 28 8.68 -4.10 -10.58
N ASP A 29 8.47 -4.70 -11.75
CA ASP A 29 8.46 -3.97 -13.02
C ASP A 29 7.32 -2.93 -13.02
N VAL A 30 7.55 -1.80 -13.71
CA VAL A 30 6.49 -0.82 -13.92
C VAL A 30 5.42 -1.42 -14.84
N PRO A 31 4.15 -1.48 -14.41
CA PRO A 31 3.11 -2.11 -15.21
C PRO A 31 2.76 -1.27 -16.45
N GLU A 32 2.30 -1.95 -17.49
CA GLU A 32 1.66 -1.31 -18.64
C GLU A 32 0.18 -1.06 -18.34
N ALA A 33 -0.32 0.15 -18.61
CA ALA A 33 -1.74 0.45 -18.45
C ALA A 33 -2.55 -0.13 -19.62
N GLY A 34 -3.62 -0.85 -19.31
CA GLY A 34 -4.55 -1.37 -20.32
C GLY A 34 -5.58 -0.35 -20.81
N ASP A 35 -6.55 -0.83 -21.60
CA ASP A 35 -7.64 -0.01 -22.11
C ASP A 35 -8.49 0.57 -20.97
N GLY A 36 -8.58 1.90 -20.91
CA GLY A 36 -9.35 2.62 -19.87
C GLY A 36 -8.60 2.85 -18.56
N GLU A 37 -7.33 2.43 -18.47
CA GLU A 37 -6.47 2.65 -17.31
C GLU A 37 -5.51 3.83 -17.52
N ALA A 38 -4.88 4.27 -16.43
CA ALA A 38 -3.82 5.27 -16.47
C ALA A 38 -2.64 4.82 -15.62
N LEU A 39 -1.43 4.97 -16.16
CA LEU A 39 -0.20 4.78 -15.40
C LEU A 39 0.19 6.10 -14.74
N VAL A 40 0.22 6.11 -13.41
CA VAL A 40 0.54 7.31 -12.62
C VAL A 40 1.89 7.15 -11.94
N ARG A 41 2.76 8.16 -12.09
CA ARG A 41 3.95 8.29 -11.26
C ARG A 41 3.60 9.09 -10.01
N THR A 42 3.49 8.41 -8.87
CA THR A 42 3.22 9.04 -7.58
C THR A 42 4.45 9.81 -7.08
N GLU A 43 4.35 11.14 -6.99
CA GLU A 43 5.43 12.00 -6.46
C GLU A 43 5.28 12.26 -4.95
N TYR A 44 4.05 12.23 -4.44
CA TYR A 44 3.73 12.46 -3.03
C TYR A 44 2.65 11.49 -2.57
N VAL A 45 2.73 11.08 -1.30
CA VAL A 45 1.75 10.20 -0.65
C VAL A 45 1.26 10.89 0.62
N SER A 46 -0.06 10.89 0.83
CA SER A 46 -0.64 11.39 2.08
C SER A 46 -0.47 10.33 3.18
N LEU A 47 -0.07 10.77 4.38
CA LEU A 47 0.02 9.92 5.55
C LEU A 47 -1.00 10.40 6.59
N ASP A 48 -2.09 9.65 6.71
CA ASP A 48 -3.26 10.02 7.49
C ASP A 48 -3.53 9.03 8.63
N PRO A 49 -4.13 9.47 9.75
CA PRO A 49 -4.54 8.56 10.82
C PRO A 49 -5.42 7.40 10.33
N THR A 50 -6.21 7.62 9.27
CA THR A 50 -7.06 6.62 8.64
C THR A 50 -6.27 5.43 8.09
N ASN A 51 -5.01 5.61 7.70
CA ASN A 51 -4.16 4.49 7.26
C ASN A 51 -4.04 3.41 8.34
N ARG A 52 -4.05 3.81 9.63
CA ARG A 52 -4.05 2.86 10.74
C ARG A 52 -5.33 2.03 10.81
N ALA A 53 -6.47 2.64 10.50
CA ALA A 53 -7.75 1.94 10.50
C ALA A 53 -7.80 0.89 9.38
N TRP A 54 -7.25 1.21 8.20
CA TRP A 54 -7.27 0.32 7.04
C TRP A 54 -6.44 -0.95 7.22
N ILE A 55 -5.35 -0.91 7.99
CA ILE A 55 -4.49 -2.09 8.21
C ILE A 55 -4.94 -2.95 9.41
N ASN A 56 -5.97 -2.54 10.13
CA ASN A 56 -6.61 -3.38 11.15
C ASN A 56 -7.61 -4.34 10.48
N ASP A 57 -7.84 -5.52 11.07
CA ASP A 57 -8.81 -6.51 10.56
C ASP A 57 -10.25 -6.18 10.93
N THR A 58 -10.66 -4.94 10.68
CA THR A 58 -12.00 -4.46 11.02
C THR A 58 -12.50 -3.63 9.86
N PRO A 59 -13.64 -4.01 9.25
CA PRO A 59 -14.21 -3.24 8.16
C PRO A 59 -14.48 -1.79 8.56
N THR A 60 -14.16 -0.89 7.65
CA THR A 60 -14.60 0.51 7.71
C THR A 60 -15.64 0.72 6.60
N TYR A 61 -15.74 1.92 6.03
CA TYR A 61 -16.47 2.12 4.77
C TYR A 61 -15.74 1.49 3.58
N LEU A 62 -14.46 1.11 3.74
CA LEU A 62 -13.71 0.29 2.78
C LEU A 62 -13.30 -1.04 3.42
N PRO A 63 -13.10 -2.10 2.60
CA PRO A 63 -12.45 -3.32 3.03
C PRO A 63 -11.06 -3.03 3.62
N PRO A 64 -10.62 -3.78 4.64
CA PRO A 64 -9.28 -3.64 5.18
C PRO A 64 -8.23 -4.02 4.13
N VAL A 65 -7.03 -3.49 4.28
CA VAL A 65 -5.86 -3.93 3.53
C VAL A 65 -5.47 -5.32 4.04
N GLY A 66 -5.37 -6.28 3.11
CA GLY A 66 -4.98 -7.66 3.37
C GLY A 66 -3.47 -7.81 3.58
N ILE A 67 -3.06 -8.90 4.22
CA ILE A 67 -1.64 -9.27 4.29
C ILE A 67 -1.15 -9.59 2.88
N GLY A 68 -0.02 -9.00 2.49
CA GLY A 68 0.55 -9.07 1.14
C GLY A 68 -0.02 -8.03 0.16
N GLU A 69 -1.01 -7.23 0.54
CA GLU A 69 -1.56 -6.19 -0.33
C GLU A 69 -0.77 -4.88 -0.20
N VAL A 70 -0.75 -4.10 -1.29
CA VAL A 70 -0.10 -2.79 -1.36
C VAL A 70 -0.86 -1.79 -0.49
N MET A 71 -0.12 -1.03 0.32
CA MET A 71 -0.69 0.07 1.08
C MET A 71 -1.22 1.16 0.14
N ARG A 72 -2.39 1.70 0.48
CA ARG A 72 -3.08 2.70 -0.34
C ARG A 72 -2.33 4.04 -0.30
N ALA A 73 -2.18 4.67 -1.47
CA ALA A 73 -1.63 6.00 -1.66
C ALA A 73 -2.75 7.06 -1.79
#